data_AF-J9Z9Z5-F1
#
_entry.id   AF-J9Z9Z5-F1
#
_cell.length_a   1.000
_cell.length_b   1.000
_cell.length_c   1.000
_cell.angle_alpha   90.00
_cell.angle_beta   90.00
_cell.angle_gamma   90.00
#
_symmetry.space_group_name_H-M   'P 1'
#
loop_
_entity.id
_entity.type
_entity.pdbx_description
1 polymer ?
#
loop_
_entity_poly.entity_id
_entity_poly.type
_entity_poly.pdbx_seq_one_letter_code
_entity_poly.pdbx_strand_id
1 'polypeptide(L)' 'MVMERISMNLVIDVLKLHYQDQCSNRGIAKRLGISRPTVQKYLDLTKEGGIDQ' A
#
# COMPACT_ATOMS: atom_id res chain seq x y z
N MET A 1 12.12 16.79 8.33
CA MET A 1 11.19 15.82 7.71
C MET A 1 11.32 14.51 8.46
N VAL A 2 10.29 14.12 9.21
CA VAL A 2 10.28 12.81 9.88
C VAL A 2 10.12 11.77 8.78
N MET A 3 11.18 11.00 8.51
CA MET A 3 11.11 9.82 7.66
C MET A 3 10.16 8.83 8.36
N GLU A 4 8.89 8.82 7.97
CA GLU A 4 7.92 7.85 8.49
C GLU A 4 8.48 6.45 8.29
N ARG A 5 8.67 5.71 9.39
CA ARG A 5 8.97 4.28 9.32
C ARG A 5 7.78 3.61 8.65
N ILE A 6 7.96 3.20 7.40
CA ILE A 6 6.95 2.43 6.67
C ILE A 6 6.72 1.15 7.47
N SER A 7 5.51 0.97 8.01
CA SER A 7 5.13 -0.25 8.70
C SER A 7 4.95 -1.35 7.67
N MET A 8 5.77 -2.40 7.74
CA MET A 8 5.72 -3.54 6.82
C MET A 8 4.33 -4.20 6.80
N ASN A 9 3.64 -4.24 7.94
CA ASN A 9 2.28 -4.76 8.04
C ASN A 9 1.31 -3.96 7.17
N LEU A 10 1.47 -2.63 7.13
CA LEU A 10 0.59 -1.76 6.38
C LEU A 10 0.80 -1.88 4.87
N VAL A 11 2.04 -2.13 4.45
CA VAL A 11 2.37 -2.47 3.05
C VAL A 11 1.72 -3.80 2.66
N ILE A 12 1.86 -4.83 3.50
CA ILE A 12 1.24 -6.15 3.27
C ILE A 12 -0.28 -6.03 3.15
N ASP A 13 -0.93 -5.26 4.01
CA ASP A 13 -2.39 -5.06 3.97
C ASP A 13 -2.82 -4.32 2.69
N VAL A 14 -2.06 -3.31 2.24
CA VAL A 14 -2.28 -2.66 0.95
C VAL A 14 -2.20 -3.66 -0.20
N LEU A 15 -1.17 -4.51 -0.23
CA LEU A 15 -0.98 -5.49 -1.28
C LEU A 15 -2.10 -6.53 -1.31
N LYS A 16 -2.50 -7.05 -0.16
CA LYS A 16 -3.63 -8.00 -0.05
C LYS A 16 -4.91 -7.37 -0.58
N LEU A 17 -5.24 -6.17 -0.11
CA LEU A 17 -6.47 -5.49 -0.54
C LEU A 17 -6.44 -5.16 -2.04
N HIS A 18 -5.28 -4.83 -2.60
CA HIS A 18 -5.16 -4.50 -4.02
C HIS A 18 -5.23 -5.73 -4.92
N TYR A 19 -4.38 -6.73 -4.66
CA TYR A 19 -4.21 -7.87 -5.55
C TYR A 19 -5.20 -9.00 -5.29
N GLN A 20 -5.54 -9.28 -4.02
CA GLN A 20 -6.46 -10.37 -3.66
C GLN A 20 -7.91 -9.90 -3.70
N ASP A 21 -8.21 -8.78 -3.04
CA ASP A 21 -9.60 -8.27 -2.93
C ASP A 21 -10.00 -7.36 -4.10
N GLN A 22 -9.09 -7.09 -5.05
CA GLN A 22 -9.30 -6.21 -6.21
C GLN A 22 -9.86 -4.82 -5.81
N CYS A 23 -9.46 -4.34 -4.62
CA CYS A 23 -9.97 -3.10 -4.07
C CYS A 23 -9.31 -1.89 -4.72
N SER A 24 -10.10 -0.86 -5.05
CA SER A 24 -9.55 0.38 -5.59
C SER A 24 -8.68 1.12 -4.57
N ASN A 25 -7.68 1.87 -5.03
CA ASN A 25 -6.80 2.66 -4.14
C ASN A 25 -7.58 3.62 -3.22
N ARG A 26 -8.75 4.10 -3.67
CA ARG A 26 -9.66 4.91 -2.84
C ARG A 26 -10.32 4.10 -1.73
N GLY A 27 -10.74 2.88 -2.01
CA GLY A 27 -11.30 1.95 -1.03
C GLY A 27 -10.26 1.52 0.00
N ILE A 28 -9.04 1.20 -0.45
CA ILE A 28 -7.91 0.83 0.41
C ILE A 28 -7.56 1.99 1.36
N ALA A 29 -7.40 3.20 0.82
CA ALA A 29 -7.13 4.40 1.61
C ALA A 29 -8.17 4.62 2.73
N LYS A 30 -9.46 4.47 2.38
CA LYS A 30 -10.55 4.59 3.35
C LYS A 30 -10.52 3.49 4.43
N ARG A 31 -10.22 2.23 4.06
CA ARG A 31 -10.18 1.09 5.00
C ARG A 31 -9.00 1.17 5.96
N LEU A 32 -7.83 1.56 5.47
CA LEU A 32 -6.59 1.57 6.25
C LEU A 32 -6.32 2.92 6.92
N GLY A 33 -7.17 3.93 6.69
CA GLY A 33 -7.02 5.26 7.30
C GLY A 33 -5.78 6.02 6.79
N ILE A 34 -5.34 5.73 5.57
CA ILE A 34 -4.17 6.39 4.94
C ILE A 34 -4.58 7.20 3.71
N SER A 35 -3.67 8.03 3.21
CA SER A 35 -3.90 8.80 1.99
C SER A 35 -3.82 7.92 0.72
N ARG A 36 -4.58 8.28 -0.33
CA ARG A 36 -4.47 7.61 -1.64
C ARG A 36 -3.05 7.64 -2.23
N PRO A 37 -2.30 8.77 -2.16
CA PRO A 37 -0.89 8.79 -2.56
C PRO A 37 -0.02 7.81 -1.76
N THR A 38 -0.29 7.63 -0.46
CA THR A 38 0.43 6.65 0.37
C THR A 38 0.18 5.22 -0.12
N VAL A 39 -1.06 4.88 -0.48
CA VAL A 39 -1.38 3.58 -1.10
C VAL A 39 -0.57 3.37 -2.37
N GLN A 40 -0.56 4.37 -3.27
CA GLN A 40 0.18 4.28 -4.53
C GLN A 40 1.68 4.10 -4.28
N LYS A 41 2.27 4.90 -3.39
CA LYS A 41 3.68 4.79 -2.99
C LYS A 41 4.03 3.37 -2.52
N TYR A 42 3.16 2.72 -1.75
CA TYR A 42 3.42 1.36 -1.27
C TYR A 42 3.35 0.32 -2.38
N LEU A 43 2.40 0.45 -3.32
CA LEU A 43 2.32 -0.42 -4.49
C LEU A 43 3.54 -0.24 -5.42
N ASP A 44 4.02 1.00 -5.58
CA ASP A 44 5.17 1.30 -6.41
C ASP A 44 6.46 0.73 -5.80
N LEU A 45 6.66 0.91 -4.49
CA LEU A 45 7.82 0.37 -3.76
C LEU A 45 7.94 -1.16 -3.88
N THR A 46 6.81 -1.86 -3.91
CA THR A 46 6.81 -3.32 -4.00
C THR A 46 7.08 -3.82 -5.41
N LYS A 47 6.66 -3.04 -6.42
CA LYS A 47 6.99 -3.29 -7.84
C LYS A 47 8.47 -3.10 -8.13
N GLU A 48 9.04 -2.01 -7.63
CA GLU A 48 10.47 -1.72 -7.79
C GLU A 48 11.35 -2.75 -7.08
N GLY A 49 10.85 -3.33 -5.98
CA GLY A 49 11.53 -4.38 -5.22
C GLY A 49 11.35 -5.79 -5.75
N GLY A 50 10.51 -6.02 -6.78
CA GLY A 50 10.17 -7.36 -7.29
C GLY A 50 9.44 -8.25 -6.28
N ILE A 51 8.79 -7.64 -5.28
CA ILE A 51 8.10 -8.37 -4.19
C ILE A 51 6.72 -8.86 -4.65
N ASP A 52 6.16 -8.26 -5.70
CA ASP A 52 4.86 -8.60 -6.27
C ASP A 52 4.93 -9.52 -7.51
N GLN A 53 6.09 -10.13 -7.82
CA GLN A 53 6.26 -11.14 -8.88
C GLN A 53 6.05 -12.58 -8.41
#